data_AF-A0A924FA06-F1
#
_entry.id   AF-A0A924FA06-F1
#
_cell.length_a   1.000
_cell.length_b   1.000
_cell.length_c   1.000
_cell.angle_alpha   90.00
_cell.angle_beta   90.00
_cell.angle_gamma   90.00
#
_symmetry.space_group_name_H-M   'P 1'
#
loop_
_entity.id
_entity.type
_entity.pdbx_description
1 polymer ?
#
loop_
_entity_poly.entity_id
_entity_poly.type
_entity_poly.pdbx_seq_one_letter_code
_entity_poly.pdbx_strand_id
1 'polypeptide(L)'
;MNWGTKIIIGMLTFMTFIIVLGVLMFRSHDDALVETNYYEKGLNYDEEYAAKTQVGKDQASPELTISKGNINILFKTIAKGKIRLTRTDSKSSDTTIQFYTPTRKLHIKTTGLPKGRWHLINSWENAEGTKYLRDEEVDLP
;
A
#
# COMPACT_ATOMS: atom_id res chain seq x y z
N MET A 1 26.28 3.83 52.90
CA MET A 1 25.11 3.32 52.15
C MET A 1 24.97 1.84 52.42
N ASN A 2 23.84 1.42 53.01
CA ASN A 2 23.66 0.06 53.51
C ASN A 2 23.13 -0.87 52.42
N TRP A 3 23.32 -2.18 52.60
CA TRP A 3 22.98 -3.21 51.62
C TRP A 3 21.51 -3.14 51.16
N GLY A 4 20.57 -2.92 52.09
CA GLY A 4 19.15 -2.71 51.77
C GLY A 4 18.88 -1.47 50.90
N THR A 5 19.63 -0.38 51.09
CA THR A 5 19.49 0.83 50.27
C THR A 5 19.86 0.55 48.81
N LYS A 6 20.87 -0.29 48.55
CA LYS A 6 21.27 -0.66 47.19
C LYS A 6 20.19 -1.47 46.46
N ILE A 7 19.50 -2.36 47.18
CA ILE A 7 18.39 -3.16 46.63
C ILE A 7 17.21 -2.25 46.26
N ILE A 8 16.84 -1.32 47.14
CA ILE A 8 15.74 -0.38 46.90
C ILE A 8 16.04 0.50 45.69
N ILE A 9 17.27 1.01 45.56
CA ILE A 9 17.68 1.81 44.40
C ILE A 9 17.60 0.97 43.10
N GLY A 10 18.07 -0.28 43.12
CA GLY A 10 17.98 -1.18 41.98
C GLY A 10 16.55 -1.45 41.54
N MET A 11 15.65 -1.71 42.49
CA MET A 11 14.24 -1.93 42.24
C MET A 11 13.56 -0.69 41.64
N LEU A 12 13.78 0.49 42.22
CA LEU A 12 13.26 1.76 41.68
C LEU A 12 13.76 2.04 40.26
N THR A 13 15.04 1.74 40.00
CA THR A 13 15.64 1.93 38.67
C THR A 13 14.98 1.00 37.65
N PHE A 14 14.79 -0.27 38.01
CA PHE A 14 14.15 -1.25 37.14
C PHE A 14 12.68 -0.93 36.86
N MET A 15 11.92 -0.52 37.88
CA MET A 15 10.54 -0.08 37.71
C MET A 15 10.44 1.13 36.78
N THR A 16 11.33 2.11 36.95
CA THR A 16 11.41 3.30 36.09
C THR A 16 11.73 2.90 34.65
N PHE A 17 12.68 1.99 34.46
CA PHE A 17 13.04 1.47 33.13
C PHE A 17 11.85 0.82 32.42
N ILE A 18 11.08 -0.04 33.10
CA ILE A 18 9.88 -0.67 32.52
C ILE A 18 8.83 0.38 32.13
N ILE A 19 8.58 1.37 32.99
CA ILE A 19 7.62 2.44 32.70
C ILE A 19 8.07 3.23 31.46
N VAL A 20 9.36 3.54 31.34
CA VAL A 20 9.92 4.22 30.16
C VAL A 20 9.72 3.39 28.90
N LEU A 21 9.98 2.07 28.93
CA LEU A 21 9.72 1.19 27.78
C LEU A 21 8.23 1.19 27.40
N GLY A 22 7.33 1.12 28.38
CA GLY A 22 5.89 1.17 28.13
C GLY A 22 5.46 2.48 27.47
N VAL A 23 5.94 3.62 27.98
CA VAL A 23 5.66 4.94 27.38
C VAL A 23 6.23 5.05 25.96
N LEU A 24 7.44 4.53 25.71
CA LEU A 24 8.02 4.51 24.37
C LEU A 24 7.19 3.66 23.40
N MET A 25 6.66 2.51 23.84
CA MET A 25 5.80 1.64 23.04
C MET A 25 4.44 2.29 22.72
N PHE A 26 3.84 3.04 23.66
CA PHE A 26 2.61 3.78 23.37
C PHE A 26 2.84 5.02 22.48
N ARG A 27 4.07 5.52 22.42
CA ARG A 27 4.47 6.66 21.57
C ARG A 27 5.02 6.23 20.22
N SER A 28 5.40 4.96 20.03
CA SER A 28 5.70 4.44 18.70
C SER A 28 4.43 4.49 17.86
N HIS A 29 4.58 4.93 16.61
CA HIS A 29 3.48 5.13 15.68
C HIS A 29 2.74 3.81 15.39
N ASP A 30 1.48 3.92 14.97
CA ASP A 30 0.62 2.78 14.65
C ASP A 30 1.35 1.72 13.81
N ASP A 31 1.33 0.49 14.30
CA ASP A 31 1.83 -0.66 13.56
C ASP A 31 0.94 -0.85 12.32
N ALA A 32 1.43 -0.43 11.17
CA ALA A 32 0.77 -0.64 9.87
C ALA A 32 0.63 -2.14 9.52
N LEU A 33 1.17 -3.04 10.34
CA LEU A 33 1.17 -4.49 10.17
C LEU A 33 -0.22 -5.13 10.31
N VAL A 34 -1.17 -4.46 10.96
CA VAL A 34 -2.56 -4.94 10.97
C VAL A 34 -3.27 -4.41 9.72
N GLU A 35 -3.36 -5.25 8.70
CA GLU A 35 -4.24 -5.03 7.56
C GLU A 35 -5.68 -5.00 8.09
N THR A 36 -6.20 -3.80 8.39
CA THR A 36 -7.55 -3.56 8.92
C THR A 36 -8.66 -4.31 8.17
N ASN A 37 -8.39 -4.73 6.94
CA ASN A 37 -9.36 -5.33 6.07
C ASN A 37 -9.08 -6.76 5.63
N TYR A 38 -8.32 -7.52 6.44
CA TYR A 38 -8.01 -8.92 6.13
C TYR A 38 -9.28 -9.80 5.95
N TYR A 39 -10.35 -9.50 6.70
CA TYR A 39 -11.62 -10.23 6.56
C TYR A 39 -12.36 -9.94 5.25
N GLU A 40 -12.50 -8.68 4.81
CA GLU A 40 -13.19 -8.41 3.53
C GLU A 40 -12.35 -8.86 2.33
N LYS A 41 -11.02 -8.89 2.46
CA LYS A 41 -10.13 -9.44 1.43
C LYS A 41 -10.44 -10.90 1.13
N GLY A 42 -10.76 -11.69 2.17
CA GLY A 42 -11.20 -13.08 2.03
C GLY A 42 -12.53 -13.21 1.28
N LEU A 43 -13.48 -12.30 1.50
CA LEU A 43 -14.78 -12.33 0.81
C LEU A 43 -14.67 -12.03 -0.68
N ASN A 44 -13.75 -11.15 -1.08
CA ASN A 44 -13.58 -10.73 -2.47
C ASN A 44 -12.51 -11.53 -3.23
N TYR A 45 -11.90 -12.54 -2.60
CA TYR A 45 -10.74 -13.25 -3.15
C TYR A 45 -11.03 -13.88 -4.51
N ASP A 46 -12.17 -14.55 -4.67
CA ASP A 46 -12.53 -15.23 -5.92
C ASP A 46 -12.70 -14.24 -7.09
N GLU A 47 -13.30 -13.07 -6.81
CA GLU A 47 -13.46 -12.02 -7.82
C GLU A 47 -12.11 -11.43 -8.23
N GLU A 48 -11.24 -11.13 -7.25
CA GLU A 48 -9.90 -10.62 -7.52
C GLU A 48 -9.06 -11.64 -8.29
N TYR A 49 -9.13 -12.92 -7.91
CA TYR A 49 -8.41 -14.00 -8.58
C TYR A 49 -8.87 -14.18 -10.02
N ALA A 50 -10.19 -14.15 -10.28
CA ALA A 50 -10.74 -14.21 -11.62
C ALA A 50 -10.26 -13.03 -12.47
N ALA A 51 -10.28 -11.81 -11.92
CA ALA A 51 -9.83 -10.60 -12.61
C ALA A 51 -8.32 -10.63 -12.93
N LYS A 52 -7.48 -11.12 -12.01
CA LYS A 52 -6.03 -11.31 -12.26
C LYS A 52 -5.78 -12.32 -13.37
N THR A 53 -6.49 -13.45 -13.32
CA THR A 53 -6.36 -14.51 -14.32
C THR A 53 -6.79 -14.05 -15.71
N GLN A 54 -7.82 -13.21 -15.78
CA GLN A 54 -8.35 -12.68 -17.04
C GLN A 54 -7.32 -11.78 -17.76
N VAL A 55 -6.47 -11.06 -17.03
CA VAL A 55 -5.36 -10.29 -17.63
C VAL A 55 -4.43 -11.19 -18.45
N GLY A 56 -4.12 -12.38 -17.94
CA GLY A 56 -3.27 -13.35 -18.64
C GLY A 56 -3.98 -13.94 -19.87
N LYS A 57 -5.24 -14.34 -19.71
CA LYS A 57 -6.05 -14.94 -20.78
C LYS A 57 -6.22 -14.02 -21.99
N ASP A 58 -6.55 -12.75 -21.73
CA ASP A 58 -6.77 -11.76 -22.80
C ASP A 58 -5.48 -11.04 -23.20
N GLN A 59 -4.35 -11.43 -22.59
CA GLN A 59 -3.07 -10.73 -22.68
C GLN A 59 -3.24 -9.22 -22.42
N ALA A 60 -4.17 -8.80 -21.58
CA ALA A 60 -4.57 -7.41 -21.35
C ALA A 60 -3.59 -6.63 -20.44
N SER A 61 -2.35 -7.09 -20.31
CA SER A 61 -1.31 -6.45 -19.52
C SER A 61 -1.09 -5.00 -19.97
N PRO A 62 -1.31 -4.00 -19.12
CA PRO A 62 -0.92 -2.64 -19.42
C PRO A 62 0.61 -2.52 -19.40
N GLU A 63 1.15 -1.61 -20.21
CA GLU A 63 2.55 -1.22 -20.13
C GLU A 63 2.69 -0.06 -19.15
N LEU A 64 3.58 -0.23 -18.17
CA LEU A 64 3.86 0.76 -17.14
C LEU A 64 5.20 1.45 -17.44
N THR A 65 5.23 2.78 -17.40
CA THR A 65 6.47 3.55 -17.53
C THR A 65 6.50 4.67 -16.51
N ILE A 66 7.56 4.68 -15.69
CA ILE A 66 7.80 5.70 -14.68
C ILE A 66 8.82 6.69 -15.23
N SER A 67 8.49 7.98 -15.24
CA SER A 67 9.39 9.04 -15.68
C SER A 67 9.30 10.20 -14.71
N LYS A 68 10.44 10.77 -14.28
CA LYS A 68 10.63 11.85 -13.28
C LYS A 68 9.31 12.55 -12.85
N GLY A 69 8.63 11.98 -11.85
CA GLY A 69 7.41 12.56 -11.27
C GLY A 69 6.07 12.18 -11.93
N ASN A 70 6.04 11.19 -12.81
CA ASN A 70 4.86 10.71 -13.53
C ASN A 70 4.85 9.19 -13.68
N ILE A 71 3.69 8.59 -13.45
CA ILE A 71 3.40 7.20 -13.82
C ILE A 71 2.54 7.26 -15.09
N ASN A 72 3.02 6.61 -16.14
CA ASN A 72 2.30 6.44 -17.39
C ASN A 72 1.87 4.98 -17.53
N ILE A 73 0.59 4.77 -17.82
CA ILE A 73 0.03 3.44 -18.03
C ILE A 73 -0.62 3.42 -19.41
N LEU A 74 -0.20 2.48 -20.25
CA LEU A 74 -0.77 2.25 -21.58
C LEU A 74 -1.58 0.96 -21.55
N PHE A 75 -2.90 1.08 -21.72
CA PHE A 75 -3.83 -0.03 -21.80
C PHE A 75 -3.94 -0.55 -23.25
N LYS A 76 -4.34 -1.82 -23.41
CA LYS A 76 -4.66 -2.39 -24.74
C LYS A 76 -5.94 -1.82 -25.35
N THR A 77 -6.91 -1.51 -24.51
CA THR A 77 -8.25 -1.01 -24.89
C THR A 77 -8.66 0.15 -23.99
N ILE A 78 -9.83 0.74 -24.27
CA ILE A 78 -10.43 1.76 -23.40
C ILE A 78 -10.68 1.13 -22.03
N ALA A 79 -10.19 1.78 -20.99
CA ALA A 79 -10.30 1.31 -19.62
C ALA A 79 -10.91 2.38 -18.72
N LYS A 80 -11.85 1.98 -17.86
CA LYS A 80 -12.30 2.74 -16.69
C LYS A 80 -11.99 1.96 -15.44
N GLY A 81 -11.67 2.63 -14.34
CA GLY A 81 -11.30 1.92 -13.13
C GLY A 81 -10.71 2.80 -12.05
N LYS A 82 -9.95 2.17 -11.17
CA LYS A 82 -9.26 2.80 -10.06
C LYS A 82 -7.84 2.26 -9.93
N ILE A 83 -6.93 3.14 -9.56
CA ILE A 83 -5.56 2.79 -9.16
C ILE A 83 -5.41 3.11 -7.70
N ARG A 84 -4.93 2.13 -6.94
CA ARG A 84 -4.56 2.28 -5.55
C ARG A 84 -3.04 2.24 -5.46
N LEU A 85 -2.45 3.27 -4.88
CA LEU A 85 -1.04 3.37 -4.56
C LEU A 85 -0.92 3.21 -3.06
N THR A 86 -0.25 2.16 -2.61
CA THR A 86 -0.06 1.88 -1.18
C THR A 86 1.42 1.77 -0.83
N ARG A 87 1.77 2.08 0.42
CA ARG A 87 3.12 1.85 0.96
C ARG A 87 3.08 0.94 2.17
N THR A 88 4.08 0.07 2.28
CA THR A 88 4.23 -0.83 3.43
C THR A 88 4.61 -0.08 4.72
N ASP A 89 5.29 1.05 4.61
CA ASP A 89 5.80 1.83 5.75
C ASP A 89 4.82 2.90 6.26
N SER A 90 3.84 3.31 5.46
CA SER A 90 2.90 4.35 5.82
C SER A 90 1.57 4.20 5.09
N LYS A 91 0.62 3.56 5.78
CA LYS A 91 -0.77 3.42 5.33
C LYS A 91 -1.50 4.76 5.17
N SER A 92 -1.05 5.79 5.90
CA SER A 92 -1.60 7.16 5.79
C SER A 92 -1.34 7.81 4.43
N SER A 93 -0.38 7.29 3.66
CA SER A 93 -0.03 7.80 2.33
C SER A 93 -0.79 7.08 1.20
N ASP A 94 -1.65 6.12 1.53
CA ASP A 94 -2.41 5.35 0.56
C ASP A 94 -3.35 6.25 -0.24
N THR A 95 -3.20 6.25 -1.56
CA THR A 95 -3.99 7.10 -2.46
C THR A 95 -4.78 6.24 -3.44
N THR A 96 -6.06 6.54 -3.63
CA THR A 96 -6.89 5.90 -4.66
C THR A 96 -7.32 6.93 -5.70
N ILE A 97 -7.03 6.66 -6.96
CA ILE A 97 -7.30 7.54 -8.10
C ILE A 97 -8.26 6.82 -9.03
N GLN A 98 -9.45 7.39 -9.25
CA GLN A 98 -10.38 6.90 -10.27
C GLN A 98 -9.99 7.48 -11.63
N PHE A 99 -10.13 6.68 -12.68
CA PHE A 99 -9.76 7.10 -14.03
C PHE A 99 -10.71 6.56 -15.09
N TYR A 100 -10.76 7.29 -16.21
CA TYR A 100 -11.34 6.84 -17.47
C TYR A 100 -10.42 7.24 -18.61
N THR A 101 -10.05 6.29 -19.46
CA THR A 101 -9.02 6.47 -20.49
C THR A 101 -9.56 6.15 -21.88
N PRO A 102 -10.28 7.09 -22.51
CA PRO A 102 -10.77 6.91 -23.88
C PRO A 102 -9.61 6.78 -24.90
N THR A 103 -8.43 7.33 -24.58
CA THR A 103 -7.22 7.27 -25.41
C THR A 103 -6.28 6.12 -25.05
N ARG A 104 -6.72 5.19 -24.19
CA ARG A 104 -5.92 4.07 -23.64
C ARG A 104 -4.69 4.48 -22.83
N LYS A 105 -4.43 5.77 -22.68
CA LYS A 105 -3.27 6.31 -21.95
C LYS A 105 -3.75 6.97 -20.67
N LEU A 106 -3.13 6.57 -19.56
CA LEU A 106 -3.32 7.20 -18.27
C LEU A 106 -2.02 7.87 -17.84
N HIS A 107 -2.15 9.13 -17.42
CA HIS A 107 -1.06 9.93 -16.90
C HIS A 107 -1.38 10.32 -15.47
N ILE A 108 -0.56 9.85 -14.53
CA ILE A 108 -0.70 10.14 -13.10
C ILE A 108 0.50 10.95 -12.68
N LYS A 109 0.27 12.18 -12.24
CA LYS A 109 1.30 13.00 -11.63
C LYS A 109 1.60 12.44 -10.24
N THR A 110 2.86 12.12 -9.96
CA THR A 110 3.31 11.71 -8.62
C THR A 110 3.87 12.87 -7.82
N THR A 111 3.64 14.11 -8.27
CA THR A 111 3.97 15.34 -7.54
C THR A 111 3.28 15.36 -6.18
N GLY A 112 4.05 15.25 -5.10
CA GLY A 112 3.56 15.21 -3.72
C GLY A 112 3.63 13.82 -3.07
N LEU A 113 3.90 12.76 -3.84
CA LEU A 113 4.17 11.44 -3.28
C LEU A 113 5.64 11.34 -2.84
N PRO A 114 5.93 10.86 -1.62
CA PRO A 114 7.31 10.63 -1.20
C PRO A 114 8.00 9.57 -2.09
N LYS A 115 9.30 9.75 -2.27
CA LYS A 115 10.16 8.83 -3.03
C LYS A 115 10.22 7.45 -2.39
N GLY A 116 10.62 6.46 -3.18
CA GLY A 116 10.83 5.07 -2.75
C GLY A 116 9.80 4.10 -3.32
N ARG A 117 9.67 2.94 -2.65
CA ARG A 117 8.86 1.82 -3.12
C ARG A 117 7.38 2.02 -2.85
N TRP A 118 6.57 1.80 -3.88
CA TRP A 118 5.12 1.81 -3.85
C TRP A 118 4.58 0.51 -4.41
N HIS A 119 3.44 0.08 -3.88
CA HIS A 119 2.67 -1.03 -4.43
C HIS A 119 1.49 -0.44 -5.22
N LEU A 120 1.48 -0.66 -6.53
CA LEU A 120 0.47 -0.13 -7.44
C LEU A 120 -0.52 -1.23 -7.78
N ILE A 121 -1.77 -1.05 -7.36
CA ILE A 121 -2.88 -1.95 -7.66
C ILE A 121 -3.79 -1.26 -8.67
N ASN A 122 -3.77 -1.74 -9.90
CA ASN A 122 -4.61 -1.28 -10.98
C ASN A 122 -5.82 -2.21 -11.13
N SER A 123 -7.01 -1.67 -10.95
CA SER A 123 -8.28 -2.37 -11.15
C SER A 123 -9.07 -1.64 -12.23
N TRP A 124 -9.33 -2.30 -13.34
CA TRP A 124 -10.01 -1.67 -14.47
C TRP A 124 -10.98 -2.63 -15.15
N GLU A 125 -11.92 -2.06 -15.89
CA GLU A 125 -12.85 -2.77 -16.74
C GLU A 125 -12.74 -2.24 -18.18
N ASN A 126 -12.88 -3.14 -19.15
CA ASN A 126 -12.94 -2.75 -20.56
C ASN A 126 -14.34 -2.21 -20.91
N ALA A 127 -14.53 -1.79 -22.18
CA ALA A 127 -15.83 -1.31 -22.66
C ALA A 127 -16.93 -2.39 -22.64
N GLU A 128 -16.56 -3.67 -22.65
CA GLU A 128 -17.48 -4.82 -22.63
C GLU A 128 -17.89 -5.22 -21.20
N GLY A 129 -17.29 -4.62 -20.17
CA GLY A 129 -17.56 -4.90 -18.75
C GLY A 129 -16.68 -6.00 -18.14
N THR A 130 -15.70 -6.53 -18.89
CA THR A 130 -14.73 -7.49 -18.36
C THR A 130 -13.82 -6.81 -17.35
N LYS A 131 -13.75 -7.36 -16.13
CA LYS A 131 -12.92 -6.84 -15.03
C LYS A 131 -11.51 -7.42 -15.09
N TYR A 132 -10.54 -6.57 -14.77
CA TYR A 132 -9.12 -6.89 -14.73
C TYR A 132 -8.49 -6.31 -13.47
N LEU A 133 -7.51 -7.04 -12.93
CA LEU A 133 -6.74 -6.62 -11.77
C LEU A 133 -5.27 -6.94 -11.98
N ARG A 134 -4.40 -5.98 -11.69
CA ARG A 134 -2.94 -6.16 -11.72
C ARG A 134 -2.28 -5.36 -10.62
N ASP A 135 -1.40 -6.02 -9.90
CA ASP A 135 -0.57 -5.50 -8.85
C ASP A 135 0.91 -5.57 -9.25
N GLU A 136 1.62 -4.45 -9.11
CA GLU A 136 3.04 -4.33 -9.44
C GLU A 136 3.75 -3.43 -8.42
N GLU A 137 4.98 -3.80 -8.06
CA GLU A 137 5.86 -2.92 -7.27
C GLU A 137 6.56 -1.92 -8.17
N VAL A 138 6.55 -0.66 -7.75
CA VAL A 138 7.10 0.46 -8.51
C VAL A 138 8.01 1.32 -7.62
N ASP A 139 9.10 1.83 -8.18
CA ASP A 139 10.01 2.72 -7.47
C ASP A 139 9.89 4.14 -8.03
N LEU A 140 9.57 5.10 -7.15
CA LEU A 140 9.42 6.50 -7.51
C LEU A 140 10.73 7.28 -7.24
N PRO A 141 11.35 7.86 -8.29
CA PRO A 141 12.68 8.49 -8.21
C PRO A 141 12.72 9.87 -7.56
#